data_AF-A0A532TMH0-F1
#
_entry.id   AF-A0A532TMH0-F1
#
_cell.length_a   1.000
_cell.length_b   1.000
_cell.length_c   1.000
_cell.angle_alpha   90.00
_cell.angle_beta   90.00
_cell.angle_gamma   90.00
#
_symmetry.space_group_name_H-M   'P 1'
#
loop_
_entity.id
_entity.type
_entity.pdbx_description
1 polymer ?
#
loop_
_entity_poly.entity_id
_entity_poly.type
_entity_poly.pdbx_seq_one_letter_code
_entity_poly.pdbx_strand_id
1 'polypeptide(L)'
;MSHTTISIKEDTKKELKKLQEIYKTKSMDELLKILIVQAKKKYIDNFSEDFKARLRERGLTLDDIIKSGEEIRNEILRERGFID
;
A
#
# COMPACT_ATOMS: atom_id res chain seq x y z
N MET A 1 4.19 6.96 -25.37
CA MET A 1 4.72 6.59 -24.05
C MET A 1 5.24 7.86 -23.37
N SER A 2 4.91 8.10 -22.11
CA SER A 2 5.48 9.23 -21.35
C SER A 2 6.84 8.84 -20.79
N HIS A 3 7.87 9.63 -21.08
CA HIS A 3 9.21 9.44 -20.51
C HIS A 3 9.43 10.51 -19.44
N THR A 4 9.84 10.08 -18.24
CA THR A 4 10.22 10.97 -17.15
C THR A 4 11.72 10.85 -16.93
N THR A 5 12.43 11.97 -17.05
CA THR A 5 13.87 12.03 -16.76
C THR A 5 14.07 12.34 -15.29
N ILE A 6 14.97 11.61 -14.63
CA ILE A 6 15.25 11.74 -13.20
C ILE A 6 16.76 11.93 -13.05
N SER A 7 17.16 12.98 -12.34
CA SER A 7 18.56 13.19 -11.96
C SER A 7 18.84 12.44 -10.65
N ILE A 8 19.93 11.66 -10.63
CA ILE A 8 20.34 10.88 -9.47
C ILE A 8 21.82 11.11 -9.18
N LYS A 9 22.20 10.98 -7.90
CA LYS A 9 23.61 11.05 -7.48
C LYS A 9 24.38 9.84 -8.02
N GLU A 10 25.69 10.00 -8.26
CA GLU A 10 26.52 8.91 -8.81
C GLU A 10 26.57 7.69 -7.88
N ASP A 11 26.51 7.88 -6.56
CA ASP A 11 26.47 6.77 -5.60
C ASP A 11 25.17 5.97 -5.70
N THR A 12 24.02 6.66 -5.82
CA THR A 12 22.72 6.02 -6.08
C THR A 12 22.74 5.22 -7.38
N LYS A 13 23.39 5.72 -8.43
CA LYS A 13 23.56 5.00 -9.69
C LYS A 13 24.40 3.72 -9.54
N LYS A 14 25.47 3.75 -8.73
CA LYS A 14 26.27 2.56 -8.43
C LYS A 14 25.45 1.51 -7.68
N GLU A 15 24.66 1.93 -6.69
CA GLU A 15 23.76 1.04 -5.96
C GLU A 15 22.69 0.42 -6.86
N LEU A 16 22.07 1.23 -7.74
CA LEU A 16 21.09 0.74 -8.70
C LEU A 16 21.67 -0.32 -9.64
N LYS A 17 22.92 -0.16 -10.10
CA LYS A 17 23.61 -1.20 -10.90
C LYS A 17 23.81 -2.50 -10.12
N LYS A 18 24.26 -2.43 -8.86
CA LYS A 18 24.39 -3.61 -8.00
C LYS A 18 23.05 -4.33 -7.81
N LEU A 19 21.98 -3.57 -7.57
CA LEU A 19 20.62 -4.11 -7.45
C LEU A 19 20.18 -4.78 -8.76
N GLN A 20 20.54 -4.20 -9.91
CA GLN A 20 20.25 -4.78 -11.22
C GLN A 20 20.83 -6.19 -11.39
N GLU A 21 22.06 -6.40 -10.91
CA GLU A 21 22.73 -7.70 -10.89
C GLU A 21 22.07 -8.67 -9.91
N ILE A 22 21.74 -8.21 -8.70
CA ILE A 22 21.08 -9.01 -7.65
C ILE A 22 19.71 -9.51 -8.12
N TYR A 23 18.90 -8.61 -8.68
CA TYR A 23 17.56 -8.93 -9.17
C TYR A 23 17.55 -9.53 -10.59
N LYS A 24 18.73 -9.63 -11.24
CA LYS A 24 18.93 -10.20 -12.58
C LYS A 24 17.99 -9.60 -13.65
N THR A 25 17.76 -8.29 -13.58
CA THR A 25 16.87 -7.57 -14.50
C THR A 25 17.59 -7.18 -15.79
N LYS A 26 16.89 -7.17 -16.93
CA LYS A 26 17.47 -6.86 -18.25
C LYS A 26 17.67 -5.37 -18.49
N SER A 27 16.97 -4.51 -17.75
CA SER A 27 16.99 -3.06 -17.93
C SER A 27 16.76 -2.31 -16.62
N MET A 28 17.08 -1.01 -16.59
CA MET A 28 16.91 -0.19 -15.39
C MET A 28 15.42 0.04 -15.13
N ASP A 29 14.63 0.22 -16.18
CA ASP A 29 13.18 0.35 -16.10
C ASP A 29 12.51 -0.87 -15.46
N GLU A 30 12.98 -2.08 -15.78
CA GLU A 30 12.47 -3.31 -15.19
C GLU A 30 12.78 -3.38 -13.67
N LEU A 31 14.01 -3.04 -13.28
CA LEU A 31 14.39 -2.94 -11.87
C LEU A 31 13.52 -1.90 -11.14
N LEU A 32 13.38 -0.70 -11.70
CA LEU A 32 12.62 0.38 -11.07
C LEU A 32 11.15 0.00 -10.88
N LYS A 33 10.53 -0.69 -11.85
CA LYS A 33 9.15 -1.20 -11.69
C LYS A 33 9.05 -2.18 -10.52
N ILE A 34 10.01 -3.10 -10.38
CA ILE A 34 10.06 -4.05 -9.25
C ILE A 34 10.18 -3.30 -7.92
N LEU A 35 11.13 -2.36 -7.84
CA LEU A 35 11.38 -1.59 -6.62
C LEU A 35 10.17 -0.73 -6.22
N ILE A 36 9.48 -0.11 -7.19
CA ILE A 36 8.25 0.65 -6.94
C ILE A 36 7.15 -0.24 -6.38
N VAL A 37 6.96 -1.43 -6.94
CA VAL A 37 5.95 -2.39 -6.45
C VAL A 37 6.29 -2.83 -5.02
N GLN A 38 7.56 -3.12 -4.74
CA GLN A 38 8.01 -3.49 -3.39
C GLN A 38 7.84 -2.35 -2.39
N ALA A 39 8.17 -1.11 -2.77
CA ALA A 39 7.99 0.06 -1.91
C ALA A 39 6.51 0.29 -1.59
N LYS A 40 5.62 0.19 -2.59
CA LYS A 40 4.17 0.26 -2.40
C LYS A 40 3.67 -0.85 -1.49
N LYS A 41 4.12 -2.08 -1.69
CA LYS A 41 3.75 -3.22 -0.85
C LYS A 41 4.19 -2.99 0.60
N LYS A 42 5.45 -2.61 0.82
CA LYS A 42 5.98 -2.30 2.15
C LYS A 42 5.19 -1.20 2.85
N TYR A 43 4.81 -0.15 2.12
CA TYR A 43 3.96 0.91 2.67
C TYR A 43 2.59 0.37 3.13
N ILE A 44 1.94 -0.44 2.29
CA ILE A 44 0.65 -1.06 2.62
C ILE A 44 0.77 -2.02 3.81
N ASP A 45 1.82 -2.84 3.85
CA ASP A 45 2.07 -3.78 4.94
C ASP A 45 2.28 -3.03 6.26
N ASN A 46 3.11 -1.98 6.26
CA ASN A 46 3.32 -1.13 7.43
C ASN A 46 2.02 -0.45 7.89
N PHE A 47 1.24 0.10 6.95
CA PHE A 47 -0.06 0.70 7.26
C PHE A 47 -1.02 -0.32 7.89
N SER A 48 -1.06 -1.55 7.35
CA SER A 48 -1.90 -2.63 7.86
C SER A 48 -1.52 -2.99 9.31
N GLU A 49 -0.23 -3.10 9.60
CA GLU A 49 0.24 -3.39 10.96
C GLU A 49 -0.04 -2.24 11.93
N ASP A 50 0.20 -0.99 11.53
CA ASP A 50 -0.14 0.20 12.33
C ASP A 50 -1.65 0.28 12.60
N PHE A 51 -2.47 -0.02 11.59
CA PHE A 51 -3.92 -0.03 11.72
C PHE A 51 -4.39 -1.10 12.72
N LYS A 52 -3.89 -2.33 12.60
CA LYS A 52 -4.19 -3.41 13.56
C LYS A 52 -3.70 -3.08 14.97
N ALA A 53 -2.54 -2.45 15.11
CA ALA A 53 -2.03 -2.01 16.41
C ALA A 53 -2.99 -1.01 17.08
N ARG A 54 -3.43 0.01 16.34
CA ARG A 54 -4.40 1.01 16.82
C ARG A 54 -5.77 0.41 17.17
N LEU A 55 -6.23 -0.60 16.43
CA LEU A 55 -7.45 -1.33 16.77
C LEU A 55 -7.29 -2.06 18.11
N ARG A 56 -6.19 -2.80 18.29
CA ARG A 56 -5.90 -3.50 19.56
C ARG A 56 -5.78 -2.56 20.75
N GLU A 57 -5.16 -1.40 20.59
CA GLU A 57 -5.09 -0.36 21.63
C GLU A 57 -6.47 0.11 22.10
N ARG A 58 -7.46 0.07 21.21
CA ARG A 58 -8.86 0.44 21.50
C ARG A 58 -9.71 -0.75 21.93
N GLY A 59 -9.13 -1.94 22.06
CA GLY A 59 -9.85 -3.18 22.35
C GLY A 59 -10.75 -3.65 21.21
N LEU A 60 -10.50 -3.19 19.98
CA LEU A 60 -11.30 -3.48 18.79
C LEU A 60 -10.60 -4.50 17.90
N THR A 61 -11.39 -5.25 17.15
CA THR A 61 -10.96 -6.14 16.08
C THR A 61 -11.41 -5.63 14.71
N LEU A 62 -10.90 -6.23 13.63
CA LEU A 62 -11.39 -5.94 12.28
C LEU A 62 -12.88 -6.28 12.12
N ASP A 63 -13.34 -7.37 12.75
CA ASP A 63 -14.74 -7.79 12.70
C ASP A 63 -15.67 -6.75 13.37
N ASP A 64 -15.20 -6.10 14.45
CA ASP A 64 -15.96 -5.04 15.10
C ASP A 64 -16.11 -3.82 14.18
N ILE A 65 -15.07 -3.48 13.41
CA ILE A 65 -15.12 -2.40 12.41
C ILE A 65 -16.07 -2.76 11.27
N ILE A 66 -16.03 -4.00 10.78
CA ILE A 66 -16.92 -4.46 9.71
C ILE A 66 -18.38 -4.39 10.17
N LYS A 67 -18.68 -4.93 11.35
CA LYS A 67 -20.03 -4.89 11.93
C LYS A 67 -20.53 -3.46 12.11
N SER A 68 -19.70 -2.58 12.70
CA SER A 68 -20.05 -1.16 12.85
C SER A 68 -20.33 -0.49 11.50
N GLY A 69 -19.55 -0.79 10.47
CA GLY A 69 -19.80 -0.29 9.12
C GLY A 69 -21.10 -0.81 8.51
N GLU A 70 -21.44 -2.08 8.72
CA GLU A 70 -22.70 -2.66 8.26
C GLU A 70 -23.91 -2.06 8.99
N GLU A 71 -23.80 -1.85 10.30
CA GLU A 71 -24.82 -1.20 11.12
C GLU A 71 -25.09 0.22 10.63
N ILE A 72 -24.04 1.04 10.47
CA ILE A 72 -24.14 2.41 9.93
C ILE A 72 -24.75 2.40 8.53
N ARG A 73 -24.32 1.48 7.65
CA ARG A 73 -24.89 1.35 6.30
C ARG A 73 -26.37 1.03 6.36
N ASN A 74 -26.77 0.08 7.20
CA ASN A 74 -28.16 -0.35 7.33
C ASN A 74 -29.03 0.78 7.91
N GLU A 75 -28.51 1.52 8.89
CA GLU A 75 -29.19 2.71 9.44
C GLU A 75 -29.44 3.76 8.35
N ILE A 76 -28.42 4.11 7.55
CA ILE A 76 -28.56 5.04 6.42
C ILE A 76 -29.59 4.54 5.39
N LEU A 77 -29.60 3.24 5.09
CA LEU A 77 -30.54 2.66 4.12
C LEU A 77 -31.97 2.67 4.66
N ARG A 78 -32.18 2.44 5.97
CA ARG A 78 -33.49 2.58 6.62
C ARG A 78 -33.97 4.02 6.63
N GLU A 79 -33.12 4.97 7.02
CA GLU A 79 -33.45 6.40 6.99
C GLU A 79 -33.86 6.90 5.61
N ARG A 80 -33.28 6.31 4.55
CA ARG A 80 -33.59 6.63 3.16
C ARG A 80 -34.71 5.77 2.56
N GLY A 81 -35.33 4.88 3.34
CA GLY A 81 -36.46 4.05 2.92
C GLY A 81 -36.12 2.99 1.86
N PHE A 82 -34.85 2.58 1.77
CA PHE A 82 -34.44 1.53 0.83
C PHE A 82 -34.62 0.11 1.39
N ILE A 83 -34.67 -0.01 2.72
CA ILE A 83 -34.87 -1.26 3.46
C ILE A 83 -35.72 -0.97 4.71
N ASP A 84 -36.44 -1.98 5.20
CA ASP A 84 -37.28 -1.90 6.41
C ASP A 84 -36.48 -2.11 7.73
#